data_AF-A0A183DT03-F1
#
_entry.id   AF-A0A183DT03-F1
#
_cell.length_a   1.000
_cell.length_b   1.000
_cell.length_c   1.000
_cell.angle_alpha   90.00
_cell.angle_beta   90.00
_cell.angle_gamma   90.00
#
_symmetry.space_group_name_H-M   'P 1'
#
loop_
_entity.id
_entity.type
_entity.pdbx_description
1 polymer ?
#
loop_
_entity_poly.entity_id
_entity_poly.type
_entity_poly.pdbx_seq_one_letter_code
_entity_poly.pdbx_strand_id
1 'polypeptide(L)'
;MSFLSPVDKFMLLSRCWSVFFMLHYIAASQPPPLNHLKLNELVNSAKIDQQLDNLDSEELRLATSYLLSKLGRKNAELGFATALDETYRYWLSRHCATFHPNSPLRDERIMRYADSLLLHCEQISMDGEFSTSAHPANVIRAALNTRTNLF
;
A
#
# COMPACT_ATOMS: atom_id res chain seq x y z
N MET A 1 -16.54 16.45 8.63
CA MET A 1 -15.51 17.24 7.91
C MET A 1 -14.41 16.30 7.46
N SER A 2 -13.90 16.46 6.24
CA SER A 2 -12.76 15.71 5.72
C SER A 2 -11.51 16.56 5.90
N PHE A 3 -10.44 16.01 6.50
CA PHE A 3 -9.16 16.71 6.69
C PHE A 3 -8.48 17.15 5.38
N LEU A 4 -8.87 16.55 4.24
CA LEU A 4 -8.34 16.86 2.90
C LEU A 4 -9.48 17.19 1.93
N SER A 5 -9.25 18.14 1.03
CA SER A 5 -10.20 18.42 -0.07
C SER A 5 -10.23 17.24 -1.07
N PRO A 6 -11.28 17.10 -1.89
CA PRO A 6 -11.31 16.10 -2.96
C PRO A 6 -10.11 16.21 -3.92
N VAL A 7 -9.64 17.44 -4.19
CA VAL A 7 -8.48 17.70 -5.04
C VAL A 7 -7.20 17.18 -4.36
N ASP A 8 -7.00 17.46 -3.07
CA ASP A 8 -5.83 16.97 -2.33
C ASP A 8 -5.82 15.44 -2.27
N LYS A 9 -6.98 14.82 -2.06
CA LYS A 9 -7.14 13.36 -2.12
C LYS A 9 -6.76 12.80 -3.49
N PHE A 10 -7.23 13.44 -4.56
CA PHE A 10 -6.91 13.00 -5.92
C PHE A 10 -5.41 13.08 -6.19
N MET A 11 -4.79 14.21 -5.84
CA MET A 11 -3.36 14.46 -6.04
C MET A 11 -2.51 13.46 -5.24
N LEU A 12 -2.84 13.25 -3.97
CA LEU A 12 -2.15 12.30 -3.11
C LEU A 12 -2.26 10.87 -3.64
N LEU A 13 -3.50 10.41 -3.90
CA LEU A 13 -3.73 9.05 -4.37
C LEU A 13 -3.11 8.83 -5.76
N SER A 14 -3.17 9.80 -6.65
CA SER A 14 -2.59 9.70 -7.99
C SER A 14 -1.06 9.67 -7.98
N ARG A 15 -0.40 10.16 -6.92
CA ARG A 15 1.05 10.07 -6.74
C ARG A 15 1.50 8.78 -6.07
N CYS A 16 0.71 8.28 -5.12
CA CYS A 16 1.14 7.18 -4.26
C CYS A 16 0.45 5.83 -4.58
N TRP A 17 -0.44 5.77 -5.58
CA TRP A 17 -1.24 4.57 -5.86
C TRP A 17 -0.38 3.32 -6.09
N SER A 18 0.80 3.45 -6.71
CA SER A 18 1.66 2.31 -7.06
C SER A 18 2.08 1.52 -5.82
N VAL A 19 2.43 2.22 -4.74
CA VAL A 19 2.80 1.63 -3.45
C VAL A 19 1.63 0.81 -2.90
N PHE A 20 0.43 1.38 -2.85
CA PHE A 20 -0.75 0.70 -2.32
C PHE A 20 -1.21 -0.45 -3.21
N PHE A 21 -1.15 -0.26 -4.53
CA PHE A 21 -1.46 -1.32 -5.49
C PHE A 21 -0.55 -2.52 -5.28
N MET A 22 0.76 -2.31 -5.17
CA MET A 22 1.72 -3.40 -4.97
C MET A 22 1.53 -4.12 -3.63
N LEU A 23 1.18 -3.40 -2.55
CA LEU A 23 0.83 -4.01 -1.27
C LEU A 23 -0.39 -4.95 -1.39
N HIS A 24 -1.41 -4.56 -2.15
CA HIS A 24 -2.58 -5.41 -2.37
C HIS A 24 -2.32 -6.51 -3.40
N TYR A 25 -1.46 -6.26 -4.38
CA TYR A 25 -1.07 -7.21 -5.42
C TYR A 25 -0.42 -8.46 -4.83
N ILE A 26 0.46 -8.32 -3.83
CA ILE A 26 1.11 -9.48 -3.21
C ILE A 26 0.11 -10.38 -2.45
N ALA A 27 -0.95 -9.79 -1.88
CA ALA A 27 -1.97 -10.51 -1.13
C ALA A 27 -2.99 -11.24 -2.03
N ALA A 28 -3.02 -10.93 -3.33
CA ALA A 28 -3.83 -11.68 -4.26
C ALA A 28 -3.30 -13.12 -4.37
N SER A 29 -4.20 -14.10 -4.29
CA SER A 29 -3.85 -15.51 -4.37
C SER A 29 -3.23 -15.89 -5.72
N GLN A 30 -3.69 -15.26 -6.81
CA GLN A 30 -3.19 -15.45 -8.16
C GLN A 30 -3.15 -14.10 -8.89
N PRO A 31 -2.14 -13.26 -8.62
CA PRO A 31 -2.04 -11.99 -9.27
C PRO A 31 -1.62 -12.16 -10.74
N PRO A 32 -2.11 -11.31 -11.67
CA PRO A 32 -1.67 -11.34 -13.06
C PRO A 32 -0.17 -10.98 -13.15
N PRO A 33 0.63 -11.58 -14.04
CA PRO A 33 2.06 -11.29 -14.12
C PRO A 33 2.31 -9.81 -14.43
N LEU A 34 3.32 -9.22 -13.79
CA LEU A 34 3.78 -7.87 -14.14
C LEU A 34 4.72 -7.97 -15.34
N ASN A 35 4.72 -6.95 -16.20
CA ASN A 35 5.68 -6.87 -17.30
C ASN A 35 7.03 -6.33 -16.82
N HIS A 36 7.03 -5.52 -15.76
CA HIS A 36 8.23 -4.88 -15.23
C HIS A 36 9.06 -5.84 -14.36
N LEU A 37 10.24 -6.23 -14.87
CA LEU A 37 11.14 -7.20 -14.23
C LEU A 37 11.43 -6.89 -12.76
N LYS A 38 11.80 -5.65 -12.43
CA LYS A 38 12.12 -5.27 -11.03
C LYS A 38 10.94 -5.41 -10.07
N LEU A 39 9.71 -5.22 -10.55
CA LEU A 39 8.51 -5.38 -9.70
C LEU A 39 8.21 -6.86 -9.50
N ASN A 40 8.42 -7.69 -10.53
CA ASN A 40 8.38 -9.15 -10.37
C ASN A 40 9.43 -9.63 -9.38
N GLU A 41 10.67 -9.15 -9.45
CA GLU A 41 11.72 -9.48 -8.48
C GLU A 41 11.34 -9.06 -7.05
N LEU A 42 10.76 -7.87 -6.88
CA LEU A 42 10.27 -7.38 -5.59
C LEU A 42 9.14 -8.26 -5.02
N VAL A 43 8.18 -8.68 -5.85
CA VAL A 43 7.10 -9.58 -5.42
C VAL A 43 7.62 -10.98 -5.15
N ASN A 44 8.47 -11.51 -6.03
CA ASN A 44 9.00 -12.85 -5.91
C ASN A 44 9.90 -12.97 -4.68
N SER A 45 10.79 -12.01 -4.42
CA SER A 45 11.62 -12.01 -3.20
C SER A 45 10.78 -12.00 -1.92
N ALA A 46 9.65 -11.32 -1.93
CA ALA A 46 8.69 -11.33 -0.81
C ALA A 46 7.92 -12.65 -0.67
N LYS A 47 7.75 -13.42 -1.76
CA LYS A 47 7.04 -14.71 -1.80
C LYS A 47 7.93 -15.95 -1.65
N ILE A 48 9.22 -15.88 -2.04
CA ILE A 48 10.14 -17.03 -2.17
C ILE A 48 10.30 -17.84 -0.87
N ASP A 49 10.00 -17.25 0.29
CA ASP A 49 10.11 -17.89 1.60
C ASP A 49 8.76 -18.02 2.36
N GLN A 50 7.60 -17.95 1.67
CA GLN A 50 6.26 -17.86 2.31
C GLN A 50 6.15 -16.71 3.33
N GLN A 51 7.04 -15.72 3.21
CA GLN A 51 7.26 -14.71 4.23
C GLN A 51 6.05 -13.79 4.41
N LEU A 52 5.25 -13.65 3.35
CA LEU A 52 4.04 -12.81 3.27
C LEU A 52 2.87 -13.51 2.59
N ASP A 53 2.85 -14.84 2.56
CA ASP A 53 1.68 -15.54 2.03
C ASP A 53 0.46 -15.32 2.93
N ASN A 54 -0.70 -15.24 2.28
CA ASN A 54 -2.02 -15.14 2.89
C ASN A 54 -2.13 -13.99 3.91
N LEU A 55 -1.75 -12.77 3.51
CA LEU A 55 -2.03 -11.58 4.32
C LEU A 55 -3.53 -11.47 4.59
N ASP A 56 -3.90 -11.38 5.86
CA ASP A 56 -5.28 -11.16 6.22
C ASP A 56 -5.70 -9.69 6.03
N SER A 57 -7.00 -9.43 6.10
CA SER A 57 -7.54 -8.09 5.84
C SER A 57 -7.07 -7.05 6.86
N GLU A 58 -6.79 -7.45 8.09
CA GLU A 58 -6.33 -6.56 9.14
C GLU A 58 -4.84 -6.26 9.01
N GLU A 59 -4.03 -7.26 8.63
CA GLU A 59 -2.62 -7.08 8.25
C GLU A 59 -2.48 -6.09 7.09
N LEU A 60 -3.30 -6.23 6.05
CA LEU A 60 -3.34 -5.31 4.92
C LEU A 60 -3.75 -3.89 5.33
N ARG A 61 -4.78 -3.76 6.18
CA ARG A 61 -5.25 -2.46 6.68
C ARG A 61 -4.18 -1.76 7.51
N LEU A 62 -3.49 -2.49 8.39
CA LEU A 62 -2.42 -1.97 9.24
C LEU A 62 -1.17 -1.63 8.42
N ALA A 63 -0.77 -2.47 7.46
CA ALA A 63 0.32 -2.18 6.53
C ALA A 63 0.04 -0.94 5.65
N THR A 64 -1.20 -0.80 5.17
CA THR A 64 -1.64 0.41 4.42
C THR A 64 -1.54 1.66 5.30
N SER A 65 -1.96 1.55 6.56
CA SER A 65 -1.92 2.67 7.51
C SER A 65 -0.47 3.05 7.89
N TYR A 66 0.39 2.04 8.03
CA TYR A 66 1.84 2.22 8.20
C TYR A 66 2.46 2.96 7.00
N LEU A 67 2.18 2.53 5.77
CA LEU A 67 2.65 3.23 4.56
C LEU A 67 2.19 4.69 4.51
N LEU A 68 0.93 4.97 4.83
CA LEU A 68 0.41 6.34 4.89
C LEU A 68 1.18 7.21 5.91
N SER A 69 1.50 6.65 7.08
CA SER A 69 2.29 7.36 8.10
C SER A 69 3.69 7.73 7.62
N LYS A 70 4.34 6.83 6.86
CA LYS A 70 5.65 7.07 6.25
C LYS A 70 5.58 8.12 5.14
N LEU A 71 4.56 8.05 4.29
CA LEU A 71 4.33 9.04 3.23
C LEU A 71 4.09 10.44 3.79
N GLY A 72 3.55 10.57 5.00
CA GLY A 72 3.42 11.84 5.71
C GLY A 72 4.74 12.61 5.89
N ARG A 73 5.88 11.91 5.92
CA ARG A 73 7.20 12.56 6.01
C ARG A 73 7.58 13.32 4.74
N LYS A 74 7.00 12.94 3.60
CA LYS A 74 7.28 13.51 2.27
C LYS A 74 6.12 14.38 1.74
N ASN A 75 4.93 14.30 2.35
CA ASN A 75 3.72 14.97 1.89
C ASN A 75 3.12 15.77 3.05
N ALA A 76 3.14 17.10 2.94
CA ALA A 76 2.69 18.01 4.01
C ALA A 76 1.23 17.77 4.40
N GLU A 77 0.40 17.42 3.43
CA GLU A 77 -1.02 17.08 3.56
C GLU A 77 -1.25 15.85 4.45
N LEU A 78 -0.25 14.95 4.52
CA LEU A 78 -0.24 13.77 5.37
C LEU A 78 0.65 13.94 6.62
N GLY A 79 1.17 15.14 6.89
CA GLY A 79 2.13 15.36 7.99
C GLY A 79 1.62 14.90 9.36
N PHE A 80 0.30 15.00 9.60
CA PHE A 80 -0.33 14.52 10.83
C PHE A 80 -0.18 12.99 11.01
N ALA A 81 -0.11 12.23 9.91
CA ALA A 81 -0.05 10.78 9.94
C ALA A 81 1.33 10.28 10.38
N THR A 82 2.39 11.08 10.26
CA THR A 82 3.75 10.68 10.64
C THR A 82 3.88 10.32 12.12
N ALA A 83 3.13 10.97 12.99
CA ALA A 83 3.10 10.64 14.41
C ALA A 83 2.48 9.26 14.71
N LEU A 84 1.79 8.65 13.75
CA LEU A 84 1.10 7.35 13.92
C LEU A 84 1.95 6.14 13.49
N ASP A 85 3.17 6.36 13.02
CA ASP A 85 4.09 5.31 12.53
C ASP A 85 4.32 4.20 13.57
N GLU A 86 4.73 4.59 14.79
CA GLU A 86 4.95 3.64 15.89
C GLU A 86 3.65 2.97 16.35
N THR A 87 2.52 3.70 16.27
CA THR A 87 1.21 3.16 16.63
C THR A 87 0.85 2.01 15.69
N TYR A 88 0.88 2.21 14.37
CA TYR A 88 0.53 1.15 13.43
C TYR A 88 1.51 -0.02 13.44
N ARG A 89 2.80 0.24 13.69
CA ARG A 89 3.81 -0.81 13.94
C ARG A 89 3.43 -1.67 15.15
N TYR A 90 3.08 -1.04 16.27
CA TYR A 90 2.66 -1.74 17.48
C TYR A 90 1.41 -2.59 17.24
N TRP A 91 0.38 -2.03 16.60
CA TRP A 91 -0.86 -2.76 16.32
C TRP A 91 -0.64 -3.95 15.39
N LEU A 92 0.20 -3.80 14.35
CA LEU A 92 0.56 -4.90 13.45
C LEU A 92 1.29 -6.01 14.20
N SER A 93 2.27 -5.65 15.02
CA SER A 93 3.01 -6.60 15.86
C SER A 93 2.09 -7.39 16.77
N ARG A 94 1.18 -6.68 17.47
CA ARG A 94 0.21 -7.32 18.38
C ARG A 94 -0.76 -8.23 17.64
N HIS A 95 -1.23 -7.83 16.46
CA HIS A 95 -2.11 -8.63 15.61
C HIS A 95 -1.41 -9.92 15.18
N CYS A 96 -0.22 -9.82 14.58
CA CYS A 96 0.55 -10.99 14.15
C CYS A 96 0.90 -11.91 15.32
N ALA A 97 1.30 -11.39 16.47
CA ALA A 97 1.58 -12.20 17.66
C ALA A 97 0.35 -12.94 18.19
N THR A 98 -0.85 -12.37 18.04
CA THR A 98 -2.10 -12.95 18.55
C THR A 98 -2.67 -14.00 17.59
N PHE A 99 -2.71 -13.69 16.29
CA PHE A 99 -3.40 -14.50 15.28
C PHE A 99 -2.48 -15.40 14.45
N HIS A 100 -1.18 -15.08 14.43
CA HIS A 100 -0.15 -15.84 13.70
C HIS A 100 1.03 -16.23 14.61
N PRO A 101 0.79 -16.82 15.80
CA PRO A 101 1.85 -17.08 16.80
C PRO A 101 2.93 -18.05 16.29
N ASN A 102 2.61 -18.89 15.30
CA ASN A 102 3.55 -19.84 14.69
C ASN A 102 4.43 -19.20 13.60
N SER A 103 4.24 -17.92 13.30
CA SER A 103 4.99 -17.17 12.30
C SER A 103 5.75 -16.02 12.97
N PRO A 104 6.82 -16.31 13.74
CA PRO A 104 7.58 -15.27 14.41
C PRO A 104 8.12 -14.27 13.38
N LEU A 105 8.20 -12.99 13.75
CA LEU A 105 8.66 -11.88 12.89
C LEU A 105 7.79 -11.59 11.66
N ARG A 106 6.54 -12.10 11.62
CA ARG A 106 5.62 -11.83 10.49
C ARG A 106 5.37 -10.34 10.29
N ASP A 107 5.17 -9.61 11.37
CA ASP A 107 5.05 -8.16 11.39
C ASP A 107 6.29 -7.46 10.81
N GLU A 108 7.50 -7.88 11.21
CA GLU A 108 8.74 -7.34 10.66
C GLU A 108 8.86 -7.56 9.16
N ARG A 109 8.47 -8.74 8.66
CA ARG A 109 8.48 -9.05 7.23
C ARG A 109 7.50 -8.17 6.46
N ILE A 110 6.29 -7.98 6.99
CA ILE A 110 5.29 -7.09 6.39
C ILE A 110 5.85 -5.67 6.30
N MET A 111 6.47 -5.18 7.37
CA MET A 111 7.07 -3.85 7.41
C MET A 111 8.24 -3.69 6.44
N ARG A 112 9.16 -4.68 6.37
CA ARG A 112 10.29 -4.65 5.43
C ARG A 112 9.83 -4.59 3.98
N TYR A 113 8.78 -5.36 3.65
CA TYR A 113 8.19 -5.29 2.32
C TYR A 113 7.55 -3.92 2.06
N ALA A 114 6.74 -3.40 2.99
CA ALA A 114 6.15 -2.08 2.89
C ALA A 114 7.21 -0.97 2.71
N ASP A 115 8.30 -1.01 3.47
CA ASP A 115 9.42 -0.06 3.33
C ASP A 115 10.11 -0.21 1.96
N SER A 116 10.24 -1.44 1.44
CA SER A 116 10.79 -1.70 0.11
C SER A 116 9.90 -1.15 -1.01
N LEU A 117 8.56 -1.23 -0.87
CA LEU A 117 7.62 -0.61 -1.79
C LEU A 117 7.83 0.91 -1.87
N LEU A 118 8.01 1.58 -0.72
CA LEU A 118 8.26 3.03 -0.69
C LEU A 118 9.57 3.43 -1.40
N LEU A 119 10.59 2.57 -1.35
CA LEU A 119 11.87 2.81 -2.01
C LEU A 119 11.79 2.63 -3.53
N HIS A 120 11.08 1.59 -3.99
CA HIS A 120 11.11 1.15 -5.38
C HIS A 120 9.95 1.67 -6.23
N CYS A 121 8.73 1.74 -5.68
CA CYS A 121 7.54 2.15 -6.44
C CYS A 121 7.49 3.66 -6.74
N GLU A 122 8.28 4.48 -6.06
CA GLU A 122 8.49 5.89 -6.44
C GLU A 122 9.42 6.04 -7.66
N GLN A 123 10.26 5.04 -7.94
CA GLN A 123 11.29 5.09 -8.99
C GLN A 123 10.89 4.35 -10.28
N ILE A 124 9.81 3.58 -10.25
CA ILE A 124 9.37 2.72 -11.34
C ILE A 124 8.02 3.24 -11.86
N SER A 125 7.95 3.57 -13.15
CA SER A 125 6.65 3.81 -13.79
C SER A 125 5.93 2.46 -13.97
N MET A 126 4.68 2.42 -13.49
CA MET A 126 3.77 1.30 -13.66
C MET A 126 2.73 1.55 -14.76
N ASP A 127 2.86 2.65 -15.52
CA ASP A 127 1.83 3.05 -16.50
C ASP A 127 1.67 1.98 -17.60
N GLY A 128 2.77 1.31 -17.97
CA GLY A 128 2.77 0.22 -18.95
C GLY A 128 2.09 -1.08 -18.48
N GLU A 129 1.74 -1.18 -17.20
CA GLU A 129 1.01 -2.34 -16.66
C GLU A 129 -0.51 -2.22 -16.84
N PHE A 130 -1.00 -1.04 -17.24
CA PHE A 130 -2.43 -0.77 -17.34
C PHE A 130 -2.79 -0.21 -18.71
N SER A 131 -3.97 -0.60 -19.20
CA SER A 131 -4.59 0.12 -20.31
C SER A 131 -5.03 1.51 -19.86
N THR A 132 -5.18 2.44 -20.81
CA THR A 132 -5.63 3.81 -20.51
C THR A 132 -6.95 3.83 -19.73
N SER A 133 -7.91 2.96 -20.04
CA SER A 133 -9.20 2.90 -19.36
C SER A 133 -9.12 2.31 -17.94
N ALA A 134 -8.19 1.40 -17.69
CA ALA A 134 -7.96 0.78 -16.39
C ALA A 134 -6.92 1.53 -15.55
N HIS A 135 -6.32 2.60 -16.07
CA HIS A 135 -5.27 3.33 -15.39
C HIS A 135 -5.74 3.83 -14.01
N PRO A 136 -4.99 3.60 -12.92
CA PRO A 136 -5.42 3.91 -11.56
C PRO A 136 -5.85 5.37 -11.34
N ALA A 137 -5.17 6.34 -11.98
CA ALA A 137 -5.59 7.74 -11.93
C ALA A 137 -7.03 7.97 -12.45
N ASN A 138 -7.46 7.23 -13.49
CA ASN A 138 -8.81 7.34 -14.03
C ASN A 138 -9.84 6.70 -13.08
N VAL A 139 -9.50 5.56 -12.46
CA VAL A 139 -10.32 4.91 -11.45
C VAL A 139 -10.50 5.80 -10.21
N ILE A 140 -9.41 6.40 -9.73
CA ILE A 140 -9.42 7.33 -8.58
C ILE A 140 -10.29 8.55 -8.90
N ARG A 141 -10.13 9.15 -10.10
CA ARG A 141 -10.93 10.30 -10.53
C ARG A 141 -12.42 9.96 -10.52
N ALA A 142 -12.80 8.82 -11.11
CA ALA A 142 -14.19 8.36 -11.12
C ALA A 142 -14.72 8.17 -9.68
N ALA A 143 -13.97 7.47 -8.82
CA ALA A 143 -14.36 7.20 -7.45
C ALA A 143 -14.57 8.46 -6.59
N LEU A 144 -13.73 9.48 -6.78
CA LEU A 144 -13.85 10.75 -6.06
C LEU A 144 -15.00 11.61 -6.60
N ASN A 145 -15.22 11.63 -7.91
CA ASN A 145 -16.34 12.37 -8.52
C ASN A 145 -17.71 11.78 -8.18
N THR A 146 -17.82 10.45 -8.09
CA THR A 146 -19.06 9.79 -7.66
C THR A 146 -19.42 10.16 -6.22
N ARG A 147 -18.42 10.41 -5.36
CA ARG A 147 -18.63 10.81 -3.96
C ARG A 147 -19.03 12.27 -3.79
N THR A 148 -18.66 13.16 -4.71
CA THR A 148 -19.12 14.56 -4.68
C THR A 148 -20.57 14.75 -5.12
N ASN A 149 -21.14 13.82 -5.89
CA ASN A 149 -22.54 13.88 -6.35
C ASN A 149 -23.54 13.24 -5.37
N LEU A 150 -23.09 12.75 -4.22
CA LEU A 150 -23.90 12.04 -3.22
C LEU A 150 -24.14 12.85 -1.93
N PHE A 151 -23.84 14.16 -1.95
CA PHE A 151 -24.13 15.08 -0.85
C PHE A 151 -24.83 16.34 -1.37
#